data_AF-A0A8J6WXF3-F1
#
_entry.id   AF-A0A8J6WXF3-F1
#
_cell.length_a   1.000
_cell.length_b   1.000
_cell.length_c   1.000
_cell.angle_alpha   90.00
_cell.angle_beta   90.00
_cell.angle_gamma   90.00
#
_symmetry.space_group_name_H-M   'P 1'
#
loop_
_entity.id
_entity.type
_entity.pdbx_description
1 polymer ?
#
loop_
_entity_poly.entity_id
_entity_poly.type
_entity_poly.pdbx_seq_one_letter_code
_entity_poly.pdbx_strand_id
1 'polypeptide(L)'
;MEKLLRLTDHLQNSPAEIIEPDYFFRNLAQARDWHDENQKLMVGRFQTLIEILKSNLNLIQVYRVGTINVDIYIVGKTASGDLAGLTTKLVEI
;
A
#
# COMPACT_ATOMS: atom_id res chain seq x y z
N MET A 1 13.26 -4.71 7.37
CA MET A 1 13.29 -3.30 6.91
C MET A 1 14.52 -3.03 6.04
N GLU A 2 15.75 -3.35 6.47
CA GLU A 2 16.99 -3.03 5.73
C GLU A 2 17.02 -3.47 4.25
N LYS A 3 16.56 -4.69 3.93
CA LYS A 3 16.50 -5.19 2.54
C LYS A 3 15.59 -4.32 1.66
N LEU A 4 14.46 -3.85 2.19
CA LEU A 4 13.53 -3.00 1.45
C LEU A 4 14.20 -1.67 1.13
N LEU A 5 14.74 -0.98 2.14
CA LEU A 5 15.42 0.31 1.96
C LEU A 5 16.55 0.24 0.93
N ARG A 6 17.34 -0.85 0.93
CA ARG A 6 18.39 -1.07 -0.07
C ARG A 6 17.85 -1.27 -1.48
N LEU A 7 16.76 -2.03 -1.64
CA LEU A 7 16.16 -2.29 -2.95
C LEU A 7 15.44 -1.06 -3.53
N THR A 8 15.03 -0.14 -2.67
CA THR A 8 14.27 1.05 -3.04
C THR A 8 15.11 2.34 -3.01
N ASP A 9 16.43 2.22 -2.87
CA ASP A 9 17.41 3.31 -2.86
C ASP A 9 17.18 4.36 -1.75
N HIS A 10 16.71 3.90 -0.59
CA HIS A 10 16.58 4.72 0.62
C HIS A 10 17.80 4.57 1.53
N LEU A 11 18.09 5.62 2.29
CA LEU A 11 19.09 5.55 3.36
C LEU A 11 18.66 4.53 4.41
N GLN A 12 19.62 3.78 4.98
CA GLN A 12 19.30 2.72 5.95
C GLN A 12 18.74 3.24 7.28
N ASN A 13 18.90 4.54 7.55
CA ASN A 13 18.33 5.23 8.69
C ASN A 13 17.06 6.04 8.33
N SER A 14 16.52 5.91 7.12
CA SER A 14 15.25 6.54 6.75
C SER A 14 14.15 6.09 7.72
N PRO A 15 13.30 7.01 8.22
CA PRO A 15 12.14 6.66 9.02
C PRO A 15 11.26 5.70 8.22
N ALA A 16 10.96 4.53 8.80
CA ALA A 16 10.14 3.54 8.13
C ALA A 16 9.27 2.78 9.12
N GLU A 17 8.03 2.51 8.72
CA GLU A 17 7.08 1.72 9.48
C GLU A 17 6.35 0.70 8.59
N ILE A 18 5.75 -0.30 9.23
CA ILE A 18 4.93 -1.31 8.58
C ILE A 18 3.52 -1.17 9.12
N ILE A 19 2.55 -1.10 8.22
CA ILE A 19 1.14 -1.08 8.57
C ILE A 19 0.37 -2.18 7.83
N GLU A 20 -0.76 -2.56 8.40
CA GLU A 20 -1.66 -3.55 7.81
C GLU A 20 -2.31 -3.00 6.52
N PRO A 21 -2.46 -3.82 5.47
CA PRO A 21 -3.09 -3.40 4.21
C PRO A 21 -4.49 -2.80 4.41
N ASP A 22 -5.32 -3.42 5.25
CA ASP A 22 -6.68 -2.94 5.51
C ASP A 22 -6.68 -1.56 6.18
N TYR A 23 -5.71 -1.31 7.07
CA TYR A 23 -5.53 0.01 7.66
C TYR A 23 -5.10 1.02 6.61
N PHE A 24 -4.14 0.69 5.74
CA PHE A 24 -3.68 1.59 4.68
C PHE A 24 -4.82 2.00 3.74
N PHE A 25 -5.64 1.05 3.31
CA PHE A 25 -6.71 1.30 2.34
C PHE A 25 -8.03 1.82 2.94
N ARG A 26 -8.16 1.91 4.27
CA ARG A 26 -9.42 2.27 4.96
C ARG A 26 -10.12 3.52 4.42
N ASN A 27 -9.35 4.54 4.05
CA ASN A 27 -9.90 5.80 3.56
C ASN A 27 -10.31 5.77 2.08
N LEU A 28 -9.79 4.81 1.32
CA LEU A 28 -9.96 4.71 -0.14
C LEU A 28 -11.00 3.65 -0.53
N ALA A 29 -11.15 2.61 0.28
CA ALA A 29 -12.03 1.46 0.00
C ALA A 29 -13.32 1.44 0.84
N GLN A 30 -13.56 2.47 1.65
CA GLN A 30 -14.79 2.60 2.43
C GLN A 30 -15.74 3.58 1.77
N ALA A 31 -16.94 3.10 1.40
CA ALA A 31 -18.01 3.96 0.95
C ALA A 31 -18.48 4.87 2.09
N ARG A 32 -18.73 6.15 1.77
CA ARG A 32 -19.27 7.14 2.72
C ARG A 32 -20.53 7.76 2.12
N ASP A 33 -21.48 8.12 2.97
CA ASP A 33 -22.78 8.63 2.53
C ASP A 33 -22.67 9.95 1.76
N TRP A 34 -21.61 10.72 2.01
CA TRP A 34 -21.32 11.98 1.34
C TRP A 34 -20.56 11.82 0.01
N HIS A 35 -20.27 10.59 -0.44
CA HIS A 35 -19.61 10.37 -1.72
C HIS A 35 -20.54 10.63 -2.91
N ASP A 36 -20.04 11.37 -3.90
CA ASP A 36 -20.66 11.48 -5.22
C ASP A 36 -20.48 10.18 -6.05
N GLU A 37 -21.06 10.14 -7.26
CA GLU A 37 -20.97 8.95 -8.13
C GLU A 37 -19.54 8.59 -8.53
N ASN A 38 -18.69 9.58 -8.83
CA ASN A 38 -17.30 9.35 -9.21
C ASN A 38 -16.50 8.80 -8.02
N GLN A 39 -16.75 9.32 -6.82
CA GLN A 39 -16.14 8.86 -5.58
C GLN A 39 -16.59 7.43 -5.24
N LYS A 40 -17.87 7.08 -5.44
CA LYS A 40 -18.37 5.71 -5.28
C LYS A 40 -17.72 4.73 -6.27
N LEU A 41 -17.57 5.13 -7.53
CA LEU A 41 -16.86 4.35 -8.54
C LEU A 41 -15.40 4.13 -8.14
N MET A 42 -14.75 5.16 -7.58
CA MET A 42 -13.36 5.06 -7.12
C MET A 42 -13.23 4.11 -5.93
N VAL A 43 -14.15 4.15 -4.97
CA VAL A 43 -14.22 3.18 -3.87
C VAL A 43 -14.28 1.75 -4.41
N GLY A 44 -15.17 1.49 -5.37
CA GLY A 44 -15.29 0.17 -6.00
C GLY A 44 -13.98 -0.29 -6.65
N ARG A 45 -13.29 0.60 -7.37
CA ARG A 45 -11.97 0.29 -7.97
C ARG A 45 -10.91 -0.07 -6.93
N PHE A 46 -10.87 0.63 -5.80
CA PHE A 46 -9.94 0.30 -4.70
C PHE A 46 -10.29 -1.01 -4.03
N GLN A 47 -11.58 -1.33 -3.84
CA GLN A 47 -12.01 -2.63 -3.33
C GLN A 47 -11.54 -3.77 -4.25
N THR A 48 -11.76 -3.66 -5.56
CA THR A 48 -11.27 -4.64 -6.55
C THR A 48 -9.74 -4.75 -6.53
N LEU A 49 -9.01 -3.64 -6.40
CA LEU A 49 -7.55 -3.67 -6.29
C LEU A 49 -7.09 -4.47 -5.07
N ILE A 50 -7.72 -4.27 -3.91
CA ILE A 50 -7.39 -4.99 -2.68
C ILE A 50 -7.68 -6.48 -2.84
N GLU A 51 -8.79 -6.84 -3.47
CA GLU A 51 -9.14 -8.24 -3.76
C GLU A 51 -8.11 -8.90 -4.68
N ILE A 52 -7.68 -8.20 -5.74
CA ILE A 52 -6.64 -8.70 -6.65
C ILE A 52 -5.33 -8.92 -5.88
N LEU A 53 -4.92 -7.98 -5.05
CA LEU A 53 -3.71 -8.12 -4.23
C LEU A 53 -3.83 -9.33 -3.29
N LYS A 54 -4.92 -9.44 -2.52
CA LYS A 54 -5.15 -10.55 -1.57
C LYS A 54 -5.30 -11.91 -2.24
N SER A 55 -5.79 -11.96 -3.48
CA SER A 55 -5.96 -13.21 -4.23
C SER A 55 -4.66 -13.70 -4.87
N ASN A 56 -3.72 -12.80 -5.17
CA ASN A 56 -2.48 -13.13 -5.88
C ASN A 56 -1.24 -13.12 -4.98
N LEU A 57 -1.31 -12.47 -3.82
CA LEU A 57 -0.19 -12.29 -2.91
C LEU A 57 -0.52 -12.78 -1.50
N ASN A 58 0.41 -13.52 -0.92
CA ASN A 58 0.40 -13.95 0.48
C ASN A 58 1.27 -13.03 1.34
N LEU A 59 0.98 -12.98 2.64
CA LEU A 59 1.78 -12.23 3.63
C LEU A 59 2.00 -10.76 3.22
N ILE A 60 0.94 -10.11 2.75
CA ILE A 60 0.99 -8.73 2.27
C ILE A 60 1.30 -7.79 3.43
N GLN A 61 2.27 -6.90 3.23
CA GLN A 61 2.64 -5.84 4.16
C GLN A 61 2.74 -4.51 3.42
N VAL A 62 2.40 -3.41 4.11
CA VAL A 62 2.58 -2.06 3.57
C VAL A 62 3.71 -1.37 4.32
N TYR A 63 4.75 -1.01 3.59
CA TYR A 63 5.91 -0.28 4.10
C TYR A 63 5.74 1.20 3.77
N ARG A 64 5.89 2.05 4.78
CA ARG A 64 5.91 3.51 4.65
C ARG A 64 7.32 3.98 4.92
N VAL A 65 7.91 4.77 4.04
CA VAL A 65 9.27 5.29 4.18
C VAL A 65 9.29 6.80 3.98
N GLY A 66 9.77 7.55 4.98
CA GLY A 66 9.75 9.01 5.01
C GLY A 66 8.69 9.59 5.95
N THR A 67 8.64 10.92 6.03
CA THR A 67 7.75 11.66 6.96
C THR A 67 6.82 12.64 6.25
N ILE A 68 7.33 13.46 5.32
CA ILE A 68 6.52 14.42 4.55
C ILE A 68 6.19 13.85 3.17
N ASN A 69 7.23 13.44 2.43
CA ASN A 69 7.09 12.67 1.20
C ASN A 69 7.28 11.20 1.55
N VAL A 70 6.18 10.48 1.70
CA VAL A 70 6.17 9.10 2.16
C VAL A 70 6.06 8.18 0.96
N ASP A 71 7.09 7.36 0.76
CA ASP A 71 7.07 6.29 -0.22
C ASP A 71 6.36 5.08 0.36
N ILE A 72 5.40 4.56 -0.39
CA ILE A 72 4.58 3.41 0.00
C ILE A 72 4.95 2.22 -0.88
N TYR A 73 5.24 1.09 -0.24
CA TYR A 73 5.44 -0.19 -0.90
C TYR A 73 4.47 -1.22 -0.33
N ILE A 74 3.56 -1.72 -1.16
CA ILE A 74 2.65 -2.81 -0.80
C ILE A 74 3.26 -4.07 -1.38
N VAL A 75 3.83 -4.93 -0.53
CA VAL A 75 4.63 -6.08 -0.97
C VAL A 75 4.08 -7.36 -0.35
N GLY A 76 3.95 -8.40 -1.15
CA GLY A 76 3.64 -9.76 -0.69
C GLY A 76 4.40 -10.80 -1.51
N LYS A 77 4.09 -12.07 -1.27
CA LYS A 77 4.68 -13.21 -1.99
C LYS A 77 3.69 -13.80 -3.00
N THR A 78 4.12 -13.97 -4.24
CA THR A 78 3.36 -14.74 -5.25
C THR A 78 3.31 -16.23 -4.86
N ALA A 79 2.50 -17.01 -5.58
CA ALA A 79 2.46 -18.46 -5.41
C ALA A 79 3.81 -19.15 -5.69
N SER A 80 4.66 -18.58 -6.55
CA SER A 80 6.03 -19.06 -6.80
C SER A 80 7.01 -18.72 -5.67
N GLY A 81 6.61 -17.89 -4.69
CA GLY A 81 7.44 -17.45 -3.59
C GLY A 81 8.23 -16.17 -3.85
N ASP A 82 8.09 -15.57 -5.03
CA ASP A 82 8.72 -14.31 -5.42
C ASP A 82 8.05 -13.12 -4.74
N LEU A 83 8.81 -12.03 -4.53
CA LEU A 83 8.25 -10.78 -4.04
C LEU A 83 7.61 -10.01 -5.20
N ALA A 84 6.36 -9.60 -5.02
CA ALA A 84 5.64 -8.75 -5.96
C ALA A 84 4.77 -7.75 -5.19
N GLY A 85 4.37 -6.67 -5.86
CA GLY A 85 3.71 -5.58 -5.18
C GLY A 85 3.46 -4.35 -6.05
N LEU A 86 3.03 -3.28 -5.38
CA LEU A 86 2.80 -1.97 -5.96
C LEU A 86 3.55 -0.90 -5.16
N THR A 87 3.91 0.18 -5.83
CA THR A 87 4.46 1.38 -5.19
C THR A 87 3.59 2.58 -5.47
N THR A 88 3.47 3.46 -4.49
CA THR A 88 2.83 4.78 -4.63
C THR A 88 3.50 5.78 -3.70
N LYS A 89 3.12 7.06 -3.79
CA LYS A 89 3.61 8.13 -2.92
C LYS A 89 2.44 8.80 -2.20
N LEU A 90 2.69 9.21 -0.97
CA LEU A 90 1.78 10.01 -0.15
C LEU A 90 2.51 11.29 0.28
N VAL A 91 1.78 12.40 0.34
CA VAL A 91 2.24 13.63 0.97
C VAL A 91 1.43 13.84 2.24
N GLU A 92 2.10 13.99 3.39
CA GLU A 92 1.47 14.35 4.66
C GLU A 92 1.81 15.80 5.01
N ILE A 93 0.78 16.60 5.30
CA ILE A 93 0.83 18.04 5.56
C ILE A 93 0.20 18.32 6.91
#